data_AF-A0A353ILY0-F1
#
_entry.id   AF-A0A353ILY0-F1
#
_cell.length_a   1.000
_cell.length_b   1.000
_cell.length_c   1.000
_cell.angle_alpha   90.00
_cell.angle_beta   90.00
_cell.angle_gamma   90.00
#
_symmetry.space_group_name_H-M   'P 1'
#
loop_
_entity.id
_entity.type
_entity.pdbx_description
1 polymer ?
#
loop_
_entity_poly.entity_id
_entity_poly.type
_entity_poly.pdbx_seq_one_letter_code
_entity_poly.pdbx_strand_id
1 'polypeptide(L)'
;MRHSDRSPDMLSFETRAEPETDCALCDRLVAFRKDNAAAHPDWFNGAVPSFGPDTARLLIVGLAPGLKGANRTGRPFWGDFAGDLLYPTLLKTGLAQGEHDVLRPEALSLVDCMITNAVRCVPPQNKPTT
;
A
#
# COMPACT_ATOMS: atom_id res chain seq x y z
N MET A 1 3.76 53.68 -16.75
CA MET A 1 2.54 53.23 -16.03
C MET A 1 2.54 51.72 -16.11
N ARG A 2 2.99 50.99 -15.08
CA ARG A 2 2.13 50.28 -14.07
C ARG A 2 0.89 49.70 -14.76
N HIS A 3 0.74 48.39 -14.90
CA HIS A 3 0.59 47.35 -13.87
C HIS A 3 1.23 46.04 -14.40
N SER A 4 2.16 45.34 -13.73
CA SER A 4 1.99 44.55 -12.49
C SER A 4 0.65 43.82 -12.43
N ASP A 5 0.61 42.59 -12.94
CA ASP A 5 -0.09 41.50 -12.26
C ASP A 5 0.72 40.21 -12.44
N ARG A 6 1.58 39.96 -11.45
CA ARG A 6 1.98 38.58 -11.12
C ARG A 6 0.75 37.95 -10.48
N SER A 7 0.06 37.09 -11.20
CA SER A 7 -0.96 36.25 -10.58
C SER A 7 -0.30 35.32 -9.55
N PRO A 8 -0.88 35.19 -8.34
CA PRO A 8 -0.33 34.40 -7.26
C PRO A 8 -0.43 32.91 -7.57
N ASP A 9 0.53 32.15 -7.03
CA ASP A 9 0.65 30.69 -7.06
C ASP A 9 -0.68 29.96 -7.19
N MET A 10 -0.93 29.45 -8.40
CA MET A 10 -1.89 28.36 -8.57
C MET A 10 -1.21 27.13 -7.99
N LEU A 11 -1.46 26.90 -6.69
CA LEU A 11 -1.02 25.74 -5.93
C LEU A 11 -1.05 24.51 -6.84
N SER A 12 0.15 24.07 -7.25
CA SER A 12 0.32 22.77 -7.86
C SER A 12 -0.11 21.76 -6.81
N PHE A 13 -1.31 21.22 -6.94
CA PHE A 13 -1.68 20.01 -6.25
C PHE A 13 -0.76 18.92 -6.82
N GLU A 14 0.41 18.74 -6.21
CA GLU A 14 1.17 17.52 -6.37
C GLU A 14 0.31 16.41 -5.78
N THR A 15 -0.49 15.76 -6.63
CA THR A 15 -1.18 14.54 -6.28
C THR A 15 -0.12 13.49 -6.01
N ARG A 16 0.24 13.32 -4.73
CA ARG A 16 1.12 12.23 -4.30
C ARG A 16 0.37 10.92 -4.56
N ALA A 17 0.97 10.02 -5.34
CA ALA A 17 0.37 8.73 -5.66
C ALA A 17 0.20 7.84 -4.41
N GLU A 18 1.09 8.02 -3.42
CA GLU A 18 1.07 7.28 -2.17
C GLU A 18 0.62 8.17 -1.01
N PRO A 19 -0.31 7.70 -0.16
CA PRO A 19 -0.61 8.39 1.10
C PRO A 19 0.56 8.27 2.07
N GLU A 20 0.66 9.22 3.00
CA GLU A 20 1.55 9.08 4.14
C GLU A 20 1.12 7.89 5.01
N THR A 21 2.08 7.21 5.63
CA THR A 21 1.83 6.02 6.46
C THR A 21 0.82 6.28 7.57
N ASP A 22 0.81 7.49 8.12
CA ASP A 22 -0.10 7.95 9.16
C ASP A 22 -1.33 8.70 8.64
N CYS A 23 -1.62 8.63 7.33
CA CYS A 23 -2.78 9.24 6.69
C CYS A 23 -4.06 9.05 7.53
N ALA A 24 -4.70 10.19 7.82
CA ALA A 24 -5.78 10.32 8.77
C ALA A 24 -7.14 10.63 8.12
N LEU A 25 -7.26 10.51 6.80
CA LEU A 25 -8.47 10.92 6.06
C LEU A 25 -9.72 10.08 6.36
N CYS A 26 -9.56 8.85 6.83
CA CYS A 26 -10.66 7.89 6.99
C CYS A 26 -10.86 7.52 8.47
N ASP A 27 -11.66 8.28 9.21
CA ASP A 27 -11.87 8.11 10.66
C ASP A 27 -12.12 6.66 11.10
N ARG A 28 -12.99 5.93 10.38
CA ARG A 28 -13.28 4.51 10.67
C ARG A 28 -12.05 3.61 10.57
N LEU A 29 -11.21 3.84 9.57
CA LEU A 29 -10.00 3.04 9.34
C LEU A 29 -8.89 3.44 10.30
N VAL A 30 -8.78 4.73 10.62
CA VAL A 30 -7.86 5.26 11.61
C VAL A 30 -8.16 4.71 13.00
N ALA A 31 -9.43 4.73 13.42
CA ALA A 31 -9.85 4.15 14.69
C ALA A 31 -9.48 2.67 14.77
N PHE A 32 -9.81 1.90 13.73
CA PHE A 32 -9.49 0.47 13.71
C PHE A 32 -7.97 0.22 13.73
N ARG A 33 -7.16 0.98 12.98
CA ARG A 33 -5.70 0.90 13.02
C ARG A 33 -5.13 1.24 14.41
N LYS A 34 -5.71 2.23 15.11
CA LYS A 34 -5.29 2.59 16.47
C LYS A 34 -5.55 1.46 17.47
N ASP A 35 -6.72 0.81 17.39
CA ASP A 35 -7.02 -0.36 18.22
C ASP A 35 -6.03 -1.51 17.96
N ASN A 36 -5.71 -1.76 16.68
CA ASN A 36 -4.72 -2.76 16.30
C ASN A 36 -3.30 -2.38 16.75
N ALA A 37 -2.91 -1.10 16.68
CA ALA A 37 -1.61 -0.63 17.17
C ALA A 37 -1.47 -0.75 18.68
N ALA A 38 -2.55 -0.57 19.44
CA ALA A 38 -2.55 -0.81 20.88
C ALA A 38 -2.38 -2.30 21.22
N ALA A 39 -3.02 -3.19 20.45
CA ALA A 39 -2.93 -4.64 20.64
C ALA A 39 -1.61 -5.24 20.10
N HIS A 40 -1.06 -4.65 19.04
CA HIS A 40 0.09 -5.14 18.26
C HIS A 40 1.00 -3.96 17.89
N PRO A 41 1.77 -3.41 18.85
CA PRO A 41 2.57 -2.21 18.64
C PRO A 41 3.77 -2.40 17.71
N ASP A 42 4.18 -3.65 17.46
CA ASP A 42 5.24 -4.05 16.56
C ASP A 42 4.78 -4.20 15.10
N TRP A 43 3.47 -4.12 14.83
CA TRP A 43 2.91 -4.23 13.49
C TRP A 43 2.91 -2.88 12.76
N PHE A 44 2.88 -2.95 11.42
CA PHE A 44 2.90 -1.76 10.57
C PHE A 44 1.76 -0.76 10.86
N ASN A 45 0.51 -1.22 10.97
CA ASN A 45 -0.68 -0.42 11.37
C ASN A 45 -0.87 0.93 10.65
N GLY A 46 -0.34 1.07 9.43
CA GLY A 46 -0.37 2.29 8.62
C GLY A 46 -1.19 2.15 7.34
N ALA A 47 -1.16 3.21 6.54
CA ALA A 47 -1.51 3.15 5.14
C ALA A 47 -0.42 2.37 4.38
N VAL A 48 -0.76 1.21 3.83
CA VAL A 48 0.18 0.30 3.17
C VAL A 48 0.59 0.89 1.82
N PRO A 49 1.90 1.07 1.58
CA PRO A 49 2.40 1.61 0.32
C PRO A 49 2.25 0.60 -0.81
N SER A 50 2.31 1.09 -2.05
CA SER A 50 2.50 0.23 -3.21
C SER A 50 3.88 -0.45 -3.16
N PHE A 51 3.98 -1.63 -3.76
CA PHE A 51 5.22 -2.39 -3.84
C PHE A 51 5.55 -2.70 -5.30
N GLY A 52 6.76 -2.34 -5.74
CA GLY A 52 7.24 -2.52 -7.12
C GLY A 52 7.86 -1.24 -7.69
N PRO A 53 8.49 -1.31 -8.88
CA PRO A 53 9.05 -0.14 -9.56
C PRO A 53 7.96 0.81 -10.04
N ASP A 54 8.22 2.12 -9.95
CA ASP A 54 7.36 3.19 -10.49
C ASP A 54 7.28 3.18 -12.03
N THR A 55 8.23 2.51 -12.69
CA THR A 55 8.23 2.26 -14.14
C THR A 55 7.43 1.03 -14.57
N ALA A 56 6.70 0.37 -13.66
CA ALA A 56 5.95 -0.84 -13.97
C ALA A 56 4.91 -0.63 -15.08
N ARG A 57 4.82 -1.60 -16.01
CA ARG A 57 3.80 -1.58 -17.08
C ARG A 57 2.50 -2.29 -16.68
N LEU A 58 2.55 -3.14 -15.65
CA LEU A 58 1.38 -3.81 -15.07
C LEU A 58 1.14 -3.33 -13.64
N LEU A 59 -0.09 -2.91 -13.34
CA LEU A 59 -0.53 -2.63 -11.97
C LEU A 59 -1.56 -3.66 -11.51
N ILE A 60 -1.28 -4.31 -10.38
CA ILE A 60 -2.19 -5.22 -9.70
C ILE A 60 -2.82 -4.48 -8.53
N VAL A 61 -4.14 -4.30 -8.56
CA VAL A 61 -4.89 -3.55 -7.54
C VAL A 61 -5.78 -4.50 -6.74
N GLY A 62 -5.45 -4.67 -5.46
CA GLY A 62 -6.31 -5.34 -4.49
C GLY A 62 -7.36 -4.43 -3.87
N LEU A 63 -8.22 -5.01 -3.04
CA LEU A 63 -9.26 -4.23 -2.34
C LEU A 63 -8.67 -3.39 -1.20
N ALA A 64 -8.06 -4.05 -0.20
CA ALA A 64 -7.51 -3.43 1.00
C ALA A 64 -6.56 -4.39 1.74
N PRO A 65 -5.70 -3.89 2.66
CA PRO A 65 -4.90 -4.74 3.54
C PRO A 65 -5.73 -5.72 4.36
N GLY A 66 -5.28 -6.97 4.44
CA GLY A 66 -5.74 -7.93 5.44
C GLY A 66 -5.08 -7.69 6.80
N LEU A 67 -5.81 -7.99 7.88
CA LEU A 67 -5.35 -7.71 9.26
C LEU A 67 -4.02 -8.38 9.63
N LYS A 68 -3.84 -9.67 9.31
CA LYS A 68 -2.60 -10.41 9.63
C LYS A 68 -1.57 -10.42 8.49
N GLY A 69 -1.98 -9.93 7.31
CA GLY A 69 -1.13 -9.75 6.15
C GLY A 69 -0.54 -8.34 6.15
N ALA A 70 -0.88 -7.55 5.12
CA ALA A 70 -0.31 -6.23 4.89
C ALA A 70 -0.47 -5.23 6.06
N ASN A 71 -1.50 -5.31 6.91
CA ASN A 71 -1.56 -4.45 8.10
C ASN A 71 -0.47 -4.76 9.14
N ARG A 72 -0.07 -6.03 9.21
CA ARG A 72 1.05 -6.48 10.05
C ARG A 72 2.38 -6.19 9.37
N THR A 73 2.51 -6.55 8.10
CA THR A 73 3.80 -6.61 7.39
C THR A 73 4.18 -5.34 6.65
N GLY A 74 3.23 -4.44 6.37
CA GLY A 74 3.46 -3.23 5.59
C GLY A 74 3.66 -3.47 4.08
N ARG A 75 3.52 -4.72 3.60
CA ARG A 75 3.66 -5.07 2.18
C ARG A 75 2.36 -5.65 1.64
N PRO A 76 1.83 -5.16 0.50
CA PRO A 76 0.63 -5.72 -0.11
C PRO A 76 0.75 -7.23 -0.30
N PHE A 77 -0.31 -7.95 0.11
CA PHE A 77 -0.44 -9.41 -0.04
C PHE A 77 0.71 -10.20 0.62
N TRP A 78 1.38 -9.68 1.65
CA TRP A 78 2.50 -10.39 2.27
C TRP A 78 2.12 -11.01 3.61
N GLY A 79 2.33 -12.31 3.76
CA GLY A 79 2.01 -13.06 4.99
C GLY A 79 0.51 -13.34 5.17
N ASP A 80 -0.24 -13.43 4.08
CA ASP A 80 -1.64 -13.83 4.04
C ASP A 80 -1.93 -14.83 2.91
N PHE A 81 -3.12 -15.43 2.94
CA PHE A 81 -3.52 -16.45 1.98
C PHE A 81 -3.58 -15.96 0.53
N ALA A 82 -3.86 -14.67 0.31
CA ALA A 82 -3.87 -14.11 -1.03
C ALA A 82 -2.43 -14.01 -1.58
N GLY A 83 -1.47 -13.66 -0.72
CA GLY A 83 -0.03 -13.70 -0.99
C GLY A 83 0.51 -15.07 -1.39
N ASP A 84 0.07 -16.10 -0.68
CA ASP A 84 0.50 -17.50 -0.91
C ASP A 84 0.15 -17.99 -2.32
N LEU A 85 -0.84 -17.38 -2.98
CA LEU A 85 -1.17 -17.61 -4.38
C LEU A 85 -0.47 -16.61 -5.31
N LEU A 86 -0.52 -15.32 -4.97
CA LEU A 86 -0.07 -14.24 -5.85
C LEU A 86 1.43 -14.28 -6.12
N TYR A 87 2.28 -14.29 -5.08
CA TYR A 87 3.73 -14.18 -5.27
C TYR A 87 4.34 -15.38 -6.02
N PRO A 88 3.97 -16.65 -5.71
CA PRO A 88 4.42 -17.78 -6.53
C PRO A 88 3.97 -17.69 -7.99
N THR A 89 2.79 -17.13 -8.26
CA THR A 89 2.31 -16.92 -9.63
C THR A 89 3.15 -15.86 -10.35
N LEU A 90 3.52 -14.77 -9.68
CA LEU A 90 4.38 -13.73 -10.23
C LEU A 90 5.79 -14.26 -10.53
N LEU A 91 6.36 -15.08 -9.64
CA LEU A 91 7.63 -15.77 -9.87
C LEU A 91 7.55 -16.69 -11.10
N LYS A 92 6.50 -17.50 -11.20
CA LYS A 92 6.29 -18.41 -12.33
C LYS A 92 6.13 -17.69 -13.68
N THR A 93 5.58 -16.48 -13.67
CA THR A 93 5.31 -15.70 -14.87
C THR A 93 6.43 -14.72 -15.23
N GLY A 94 7.50 -14.66 -14.43
CA GLY A 94 8.62 -13.74 -14.65
C GLY A 94 8.33 -12.29 -14.27
N LEU A 95 7.24 -12.04 -13.55
CA LEU A 95 6.85 -10.73 -13.01
C LEU A 95 7.43 -10.46 -11.60
N ALA A 96 8.17 -11.43 -11.06
CA ALA A 96 8.95 -11.31 -9.84
C ALA A 96 10.20 -12.18 -9.95
N GLN A 97 11.19 -11.88 -9.10
CA GLN A 97 12.42 -12.67 -8.98
C GLN A 97 12.83 -12.80 -7.51
N GLY A 98 13.58 -13.86 -7.20
CA GLY A 98 14.03 -14.18 -5.85
C GLY A 98 13.18 -15.25 -5.17
N GLU A 99 13.08 -15.21 -3.84
CA GLU A 99 12.39 -16.21 -3.02
C GLU A 99 11.19 -15.60 -2.28
N HIS A 100 10.01 -16.23 -2.39
CA HIS A 100 8.87 -15.88 -1.56
C HIS A 100 9.04 -16.48 -0.15
N ASP A 101 9.70 -15.73 0.73
CA ASP A 101 9.91 -16.08 2.13
C ASP A 101 9.37 -14.96 3.04
N VAL A 102 8.28 -15.24 3.76
CA VAL A 102 7.60 -14.26 4.60
C VAL A 102 8.52 -13.67 5.67
N LEU A 103 9.55 -14.40 6.11
CA LEU A 103 10.53 -13.97 7.11
C LEU A 103 11.67 -13.12 6.52
N ARG A 104 11.87 -13.18 5.20
CA ARG A 104 12.91 -12.43 4.46
C ARG A 104 12.28 -11.66 3.29
N PRO A 105 11.41 -10.66 3.55
CA PRO A 105 10.72 -9.92 2.50
C PRO A 105 11.64 -9.29 1.45
N GLU A 106 12.85 -8.90 1.84
CA GLU A 106 13.88 -8.36 0.97
C GLU A 106 14.38 -9.34 -0.11
N ALA A 107 14.16 -10.65 0.08
CA ALA A 107 14.59 -11.68 -0.87
C ALA A 107 13.76 -11.74 -2.16
N LEU A 108 12.67 -10.97 -2.26
CA LEU A 108 11.81 -10.92 -3.45
C LEU A 108 11.62 -9.49 -3.94
N SER A 109 11.86 -9.28 -5.24
CA SER A 109 11.56 -8.04 -5.97
C SER A 109 10.59 -8.29 -7.12
N LEU A 110 9.79 -7.29 -7.47
CA LEU A 110 8.91 -7.34 -8.66
C LEU A 110 9.65 -6.90 -9.91
N VAL A 111 9.25 -7.45 -11.05
CA VAL A 111 9.78 -7.16 -12.37
C VAL A 111 8.61 -6.72 -13.26
N ASP A 112 8.69 -5.51 -13.80
CA ASP A 112 7.70 -4.88 -14.69
C ASP A 112 6.24 -4.86 -14.17
N CYS A 113 6.04 -5.11 -12.87
CA CYS A 113 4.75 -5.00 -12.22
C CYS A 113 4.84 -4.30 -10.86
N MET A 114 3.76 -3.65 -10.48
CA MET A 114 3.54 -3.06 -9.16
C MET A 114 2.26 -3.62 -8.56
N ILE A 115 2.24 -3.76 -7.24
CA ILE A 115 1.07 -4.21 -6.48
C ILE A 115 0.65 -3.11 -5.53
N THR A 116 -0.66 -2.86 -5.45
CA THR A 116 -1.25 -1.89 -4.53
C THR A 116 -2.65 -2.32 -4.07
N ASN A 117 -3.33 -1.48 -3.29
CA ASN A 117 -4.73 -1.64 -2.92
C ASN A 117 -5.54 -0.37 -3.21
N ALA A 118 -6.82 -0.51 -3.51
CA ALA A 118 -7.74 0.61 -3.68
C ALA A 118 -7.92 1.40 -2.37
N VAL A 119 -8.03 0.68 -1.24
CA VAL A 119 -8.01 1.26 0.11
C VAL A 119 -6.68 0.90 0.77
N ARG A 120 -5.94 1.90 1.26
CA ARG A 120 -4.58 1.66 1.81
C ARG A 120 -4.54 1.25 3.27
N CYS A 121 -5.62 1.41 4.02
CA CYS A 121 -5.70 1.03 5.43
C CYS A 121 -6.55 -0.22 5.63
N VAL A 122 -6.25 -1.03 6.64
CA VAL A 122 -7.06 -2.21 6.98
C VAL A 122 -8.49 -1.80 7.36
N PRO A 123 -9.52 -2.34 6.68
CA PRO A 123 -10.90 -2.12 7.07
C PRO A 123 -11.37 -3.21 8.03
N PRO A 124 -12.20 -2.85 9.03
CA PRO A 124 -12.96 -3.84 9.79
C PRO A 124 -13.65 -4.85 8.87
N GLN A 125 -13.57 -6.14 9.23
CA GLN A 125 -14.18 -7.25 8.48
C GLN A 125 -13.70 -7.37 7.01
N ASN A 126 -12.56 -6.76 6.66
CA ASN A 126 -12.08 -6.65 5.28
C ASN A 126 -13.07 -5.97 4.32
N LYS A 127 -13.95 -5.10 4.84
CA LYS A 127 -15.00 -4.44 4.05
C LYS A 127 -14.87 -2.91 4.09
N PRO A 128 -14.35 -2.29 3.01
CA PRO A 128 -14.45 -0.86 2.80
C PRO A 128 -15.91 -0.36 2.75
N THR A 129 -16.09 0.91 3.05
CA THR A 129 -17.36 1.64 2.92
C THR A 129 -17.10 2.88 2.09
N THR A 130 -18.14 3.36 1.41
CA THR A 130 -18.13 4.64 0.70
C THR A 130 -18.08 5.79 1.68
#